data_AF-A0A7C5F0R8-F1
#
_entry.id   AF-A0A7C5F0R8-F1
#
_cell.length_a   1.000
_cell.length_b   1.000
_cell.length_c   1.000
_cell.angle_alpha   90.00
_cell.angle_beta   90.00
_cell.angle_gamma   90.00
#
_symmetry.space_group_name_H-M   'P 1'
#
loop_
_entity.id
_entity.type
_entity.pdbx_description
1 polymer ?
#
loop_
_entity_poly.entity_id
_entity_poly.type
_entity_poly.pdbx_seq_one_letter_code
_entity_poly.pdbx_strand_id
1 'polypeptide(L)'
;MRKQSAFLSSVALCLFLSLIHSTAYAYREYFSPEQKAQLEKIQTVLVDIMTITDKGGVGTHGLADVVAQRLNEVGYRVVRDPAQPHDVVFRVKCEQRKTWEGTTATGGDADLPDSPSRLWKGPACQLTYVLGGMKIKWQKEVRTEFEDALAAAQAAQVDDPALYAMTKLKEALEKYEFTLLLAAEWGHADRLLNMLDSPDVGQARKIKIMSLLGEMQADEALPKLKEALKDRDLAKQAIISMGHLGRDGIPLLVDLMNSSPQLEIQAAAAKGLGQIGGINGDASVVPPLLAKLQDPKTDWTVLTEVAWALGKIPDKRSIQPLYDVDKKLQAIRDPDNTILKKLKEAVFWAIKQCDTWDQYS
;
A
#
# COMPACT_ATOMS: atom_id res chain seq x y z
N MET A 1 -38.36 27.54 -46.48
CA MET A 1 -37.27 26.58 -46.18
C MET A 1 -36.27 27.23 -45.23
N ARG A 2 -35.64 26.46 -44.33
CA ARG A 2 -34.72 26.84 -43.22
C ARG A 2 -35.37 27.08 -41.86
N LYS A 3 -35.51 26.00 -41.08
CA LYS A 3 -35.34 25.95 -39.62
C LYS A 3 -35.31 24.47 -39.18
N GLN A 4 -34.26 23.73 -39.57
CA GLN A 4 -34.03 22.36 -39.06
C GLN A 4 -32.54 22.01 -38.82
N SER A 5 -31.59 22.93 -39.06
CA SER A 5 -30.16 22.59 -39.02
C SER A 5 -29.43 22.93 -37.71
N ALA A 6 -30.13 23.37 -36.65
CA ALA A 6 -29.47 23.78 -35.40
C ALA A 6 -29.51 22.73 -34.27
N PHE A 7 -30.36 21.70 -34.35
CA PHE A 7 -30.55 20.77 -33.23
C PHE A 7 -29.64 19.53 -33.26
N LEU A 8 -29.09 19.18 -34.44
CA LEU A 8 -28.22 18.00 -34.59
C LEU A 8 -26.77 18.24 -34.14
N SER A 9 -26.31 19.50 -34.05
CA SER A 9 -24.92 19.79 -33.66
C SER A 9 -24.69 19.75 -32.14
N SER A 10 -25.73 19.97 -31.33
CA SER A 10 -25.59 19.93 -29.86
C SER A 10 -25.65 18.51 -29.29
N VAL A 11 -26.37 17.59 -29.93
CA VAL A 11 -26.44 16.18 -29.48
C VAL A 11 -25.14 15.44 -29.76
N ALA A 12 -24.46 15.75 -30.87
CA ALA A 12 -23.16 15.16 -31.19
C ALA A 12 -22.05 15.61 -30.23
N LEU A 13 -22.07 16.87 -29.77
CA LEU A 13 -21.06 17.40 -28.84
C LEU A 13 -21.21 16.79 -27.42
N CYS A 14 -22.43 16.49 -26.98
CA CYS A 14 -22.68 15.81 -25.70
C CYS A 14 -22.28 14.33 -25.73
N LEU A 15 -22.38 13.63 -26.86
CA LEU A 15 -21.95 12.23 -27.00
C LEU A 15 -20.42 12.07 -27.06
N PHE A 16 -19.68 13.08 -27.52
CA PHE A 16 -18.21 13.06 -27.49
C PHE A 16 -17.64 13.36 -26.10
N LEU A 17 -18.35 14.11 -25.26
CA LEU A 17 -17.95 14.36 -23.87
C LEU A 17 -18.24 13.17 -22.94
N SER A 18 -19.15 12.25 -23.29
CA SER A 18 -19.39 11.01 -22.52
C SER A 18 -18.37 9.90 -22.77
N LEU A 19 -17.48 10.04 -23.76
CA LEU A 19 -16.40 9.09 -24.03
C LEU A 19 -15.08 9.44 -23.34
N ILE A 20 -15.01 10.61 -22.68
CA ILE A 20 -13.88 10.96 -21.81
C ILE A 20 -14.28 10.53 -20.40
N HIS A 21 -14.24 9.21 -20.15
CA HIS A 21 -14.15 8.70 -18.78
C HIS A 21 -12.80 9.14 -18.24
N SER A 22 -12.77 10.36 -17.73
CA SER A 22 -11.68 10.81 -16.88
C SER A 22 -11.85 10.01 -15.59
N THR A 23 -11.04 8.98 -15.40
CA THR A 23 -10.80 8.43 -14.08
C THR A 23 -10.18 9.55 -13.26
N ALA A 24 -11.03 10.39 -12.67
CA ALA A 24 -10.63 11.46 -11.79
C ALA A 24 -10.17 10.83 -10.46
N TYR A 25 -9.05 10.13 -10.51
CA TYR A 25 -8.26 9.84 -9.33
C TYR A 25 -7.73 11.19 -8.83
N ALA A 26 -8.25 11.65 -7.69
CA ALA A 26 -7.83 12.89 -7.05
C ALA A 26 -6.41 12.83 -6.44
N TYR A 27 -5.58 11.88 -6.87
CA TYR A 27 -4.15 11.87 -6.65
C TYR A 27 -3.51 12.57 -7.85
N ARG A 28 -2.82 13.70 -7.65
CA ARG A 28 -1.95 14.25 -8.70
C ARG A 28 -1.03 13.13 -9.17
N GLU A 29 -1.26 12.60 -10.36
CA GLU A 29 -0.35 11.61 -10.93
C GLU A 29 1.01 12.28 -11.08
N TYR A 30 1.94 11.85 -10.22
CA TYR A 30 3.26 12.46 -10.11
C TYR A 30 4.13 12.17 -11.35
N PHE A 31 3.78 11.15 -12.13
CA PHE A 31 4.47 10.70 -13.32
C PHE A 31 3.60 10.85 -14.57
N SER A 32 4.22 11.22 -15.69
CA SER A 32 3.59 11.10 -17.01
C SER A 32 3.45 9.62 -17.43
N PRO A 33 2.58 9.29 -18.39
CA PRO A 33 2.47 7.94 -18.94
C PRO A 33 3.80 7.39 -19.45
N GLU A 34 4.62 8.23 -20.08
CA GLU A 34 5.95 7.86 -20.57
C GLU A 34 6.90 7.52 -19.41
N GLN A 35 6.82 8.28 -18.31
CA GLN A 35 7.64 8.01 -17.12
C GLN A 35 7.19 6.72 -16.43
N LYS A 36 5.88 6.45 -16.33
CA LYS A 36 5.37 5.16 -15.83
C LYS A 36 5.91 4.00 -16.68
N ALA A 37 5.85 4.13 -18.01
CA ALA A 37 6.39 3.12 -18.92
C ALA A 37 7.92 2.97 -18.85
N GLN A 38 8.65 4.01 -18.43
CA GLN A 38 10.09 3.90 -18.14
C GLN A 38 10.35 3.17 -16.83
N LEU A 39 9.57 3.47 -15.77
CA LEU A 39 9.68 2.81 -14.47
C LEU A 39 9.47 1.30 -14.58
N GLU A 40 8.39 0.89 -15.26
CA GLU A 40 8.04 -0.53 -15.48
C GLU A 40 9.10 -1.33 -16.26
N LYS A 41 10.00 -0.64 -16.97
CA LYS A 41 11.06 -1.24 -17.77
C LYS A 41 12.42 -1.24 -17.09
N ILE A 42 12.52 -0.75 -15.85
CA ILE A 42 13.79 -0.70 -15.15
C ILE A 42 14.31 -2.13 -14.93
N GLN A 43 15.46 -2.42 -15.54
CA GLN A 43 16.20 -3.66 -15.36
C GLN A 43 17.57 -3.41 -14.75
N THR A 44 18.18 -2.27 -15.07
CA THR A 44 19.52 -1.90 -14.66
C THR A 44 19.52 -0.66 -13.79
N VAL A 45 20.06 -0.81 -12.59
CA VAL A 45 20.16 0.25 -11.58
C VAL A 45 21.61 0.68 -11.43
N LEU A 46 21.91 1.95 -11.69
CA LEU A 46 23.16 2.57 -11.26
C LEU A 46 23.07 2.87 -9.77
N VAL A 47 23.94 2.28 -8.97
CA VAL A 47 24.01 2.52 -7.53
C VAL A 47 25.05 3.60 -7.24
N ASP A 48 24.58 4.73 -6.74
CA ASP A 48 25.36 5.91 -6.37
C ASP A 48 25.34 6.07 -4.84
N ILE A 49 26.48 5.85 -4.20
CA ILE A 49 26.61 5.87 -2.73
C ILE A 49 27.48 7.05 -2.33
N MET A 50 26.98 7.85 -1.39
CA MET A 50 27.73 8.94 -0.78
C MET A 50 27.75 8.80 0.74
N THR A 51 28.94 8.89 1.32
CA THR A 51 29.18 8.81 2.76
C THR A 51 29.77 10.11 3.27
N ILE A 52 29.17 10.69 4.32
CA ILE A 52 29.64 11.94 4.94
C ILE A 52 29.87 11.69 6.44
N THR A 53 31.08 11.96 6.90
CA THR A 53 31.47 11.83 8.31
C THR A 53 32.10 13.14 8.79
N ASP A 54 32.29 13.29 10.10
CA ASP A 54 32.99 14.45 10.66
C ASP A 54 34.45 14.55 10.17
N LYS A 55 35.03 13.44 9.71
CA LYS A 55 36.37 13.35 9.11
C LYS A 55 36.37 13.58 7.58
N GLY A 56 35.23 13.93 6.98
CA GLY A 56 35.03 14.12 5.54
C GLY A 56 34.38 12.93 4.83
N GLY A 57 34.48 12.90 3.49
CA GLY A 57 34.05 11.77 2.67
C GLY A 57 35.03 10.59 2.81
N VAL A 58 34.59 9.54 3.50
CA VAL A 58 35.35 8.28 3.66
C VAL A 58 34.84 7.26 2.63
N GLY A 59 35.60 6.21 2.32
CA GLY A 59 35.17 5.12 1.42
C GLY A 59 33.78 4.55 1.78
N THR A 60 33.16 3.80 0.88
CA THR A 60 31.74 3.39 1.02
C THR A 60 31.44 2.39 2.16
N HIS A 61 32.44 1.98 2.95
CA HIS A 61 32.30 1.07 4.09
C HIS A 61 31.48 -0.21 3.81
N GLY A 62 31.53 -0.73 2.57
CA GLY A 62 30.75 -1.91 2.16
C GLY A 62 29.25 -1.65 1.96
N LEU A 63 28.77 -0.40 2.09
CA LEU A 63 27.39 -0.01 1.80
C LEU A 63 27.02 -0.27 0.34
N ALA A 64 27.94 0.03 -0.58
CA ALA A 64 27.75 -0.24 -2.00
C ALA A 64 27.56 -1.74 -2.30
N ASP A 65 28.24 -2.61 -1.54
CA ASP A 65 28.12 -4.06 -1.67
C ASP A 65 26.78 -4.55 -1.15
N VAL A 66 26.35 -4.08 0.02
CA VAL A 66 25.01 -4.38 0.56
C VAL A 66 23.90 -3.95 -0.39
N VAL A 67 23.94 -2.70 -0.85
CA VAL A 67 22.89 -2.18 -1.74
C VAL A 67 22.86 -2.94 -3.06
N ALA A 68 24.03 -3.22 -3.64
CA ALA A 68 24.12 -3.97 -4.90
C ALA A 68 23.63 -5.41 -4.74
N GLN A 69 24.08 -6.12 -3.70
CA GLN A 69 23.66 -7.50 -3.42
C GLN A 69 22.14 -7.56 -3.26
N ARG A 70 21.56 -6.67 -2.45
CA ARG A 70 20.13 -6.67 -2.17
C ARG A 70 19.28 -6.34 -3.39
N LEU A 71 19.74 -5.45 -4.27
CA LEU A 71 19.06 -5.19 -5.54
C LEU A 71 19.15 -6.40 -6.49
N ASN A 72 20.30 -7.08 -6.55
CA ASN A 72 20.47 -8.31 -7.32
C ASN A 72 19.55 -9.45 -6.81
N GLU A 73 19.31 -9.55 -5.50
CA GLU A 73 18.40 -10.55 -4.91
C GLU A 73 16.95 -10.40 -5.40
N VAL A 74 16.50 -9.17 -5.72
CA VAL A 74 15.19 -8.89 -6.32
C VAL A 74 15.25 -8.92 -7.87
N GLY A 75 16.42 -9.27 -8.41
CA GLY A 75 16.68 -9.52 -9.83
C GLY A 75 17.09 -8.29 -10.64
N TYR A 76 17.42 -7.16 -10.03
CA TYR A 76 17.93 -6.00 -10.78
C TYR A 76 19.38 -6.21 -11.15
N ARG A 77 19.78 -5.81 -12.35
CA ARG A 77 21.20 -5.72 -12.72
C ARG A 77 21.78 -4.45 -12.11
N VAL A 78 22.80 -4.57 -11.28
CA VAL A 78 23.45 -3.41 -10.67
C VAL A 78 24.71 -3.01 -11.42
N VAL A 79 24.86 -1.73 -11.71
CA VAL A 79 26.11 -1.12 -12.17
C VAL A 79 26.57 -0.05 -11.18
N ARG A 80 27.88 0.21 -11.15
CA ARG A 80 28.50 1.24 -10.27
C ARG A 80 29.24 2.32 -11.04
N ASP A 81 29.53 2.05 -12.31
CA ASP A 81 30.18 3.01 -13.19
C ASP A 81 29.10 3.79 -13.96
N PRO A 82 29.02 5.12 -13.79
CA PRO A 82 28.06 5.96 -14.51
C PRO A 82 28.19 5.90 -16.03
N ALA A 83 29.34 5.46 -16.57
CA ALA A 83 29.54 5.28 -18.00
C ALA A 83 28.82 4.04 -18.57
N GLN A 84 28.44 3.08 -17.71
CA GLN A 84 27.70 1.89 -18.16
C GLN A 84 26.22 2.22 -18.40
N PRO A 85 25.58 1.63 -19.42
CA PRO A 85 24.14 1.81 -19.67
C PRO A 85 23.30 1.36 -18.47
N HIS A 86 22.42 2.25 -18.01
CA HIS A 86 21.51 2.06 -16.88
C HIS A 86 20.17 2.78 -17.13
N ASP A 87 19.12 2.30 -16.48
CA ASP A 87 17.76 2.82 -16.65
C ASP A 87 17.42 3.89 -15.61
N VAL A 88 17.96 3.73 -14.39
CA VAL A 88 17.70 4.59 -13.23
C VAL A 88 18.96 4.73 -12.38
N VAL A 89 19.12 5.87 -11.71
CA VAL A 89 20.15 6.06 -10.68
C VAL A 89 19.48 5.94 -9.31
N PHE A 90 19.87 4.95 -8.53
CA PHE A 90 19.48 4.82 -7.13
C PHE A 90 20.58 5.38 -6.24
N ARG A 91 20.22 6.40 -5.45
CA ARG A 91 21.14 7.15 -4.60
C ARG A 91 20.93 6.81 -3.13
N VAL A 92 22.01 6.45 -2.46
CA VAL A 92 22.03 6.26 -1.00
C VAL A 92 23.07 7.18 -0.40
N LYS A 93 22.60 8.20 0.31
CA LYS A 93 23.45 9.15 1.04
C LYS A 93 23.42 8.82 2.52
N CYS A 94 24.52 8.32 3.06
CA CYS A 94 24.67 8.01 4.48
C CYS A 94 25.53 9.06 5.17
N GLU A 95 25.01 9.66 6.24
CA GLU A 95 25.69 10.70 7.02
C GLU A 95 25.84 10.22 8.47
N GLN A 96 27.01 10.46 9.09
CA GLN A 96 27.22 10.26 10.52
C GLN A 96 26.34 11.24 11.33
N ARG A 97 26.15 12.45 10.82
CA ARG A 97 25.27 13.46 11.37
C ARG A 97 24.42 14.01 10.24
N LYS A 98 23.14 13.62 10.21
CA LYS A 98 22.23 14.05 9.16
C LYS A 98 22.14 15.57 9.10
N THR A 99 22.53 16.15 7.97
CA THR A 99 22.32 17.56 7.66
C THR A 99 21.06 17.73 6.80
N TRP A 100 20.26 18.75 7.11
CA TRP A 100 18.91 18.93 6.56
C TRP A 100 18.92 19.15 5.04
N GLU A 101 18.27 18.26 4.27
CA GLU A 101 18.18 18.37 2.79
C GLU A 101 16.99 19.22 2.27
N GLY A 102 16.30 19.96 3.13
CA GLY A 102 15.18 20.82 2.72
C GLY A 102 13.80 20.21 2.94
N THR A 103 12.77 21.04 2.78
CA THR A 103 11.37 20.64 2.91
C THR A 103 10.94 19.88 1.65
N THR A 104 10.26 18.75 1.81
CA THR A 104 9.50 18.17 0.70
C THR A 104 8.42 19.15 0.26
N ALA A 105 8.30 19.41 -1.05
CA ALA A 105 7.22 20.23 -1.61
C ALA A 105 5.86 19.51 -1.62
N THR A 106 5.84 18.24 -1.21
CA THR A 106 4.66 17.40 -1.10
C THR A 106 4.67 16.73 0.28
N GLY A 107 3.55 16.82 0.99
CA GLY A 107 3.36 16.13 2.26
C GLY A 107 3.34 14.63 2.01
N GLY A 108 4.42 13.94 2.37
CA GLY A 108 4.31 12.55 2.76
C GLY A 108 3.72 12.49 4.16
N ASP A 109 3.24 11.32 4.56
CA ASP A 109 2.87 11.10 5.95
C ASP A 109 4.13 11.23 6.82
N ALA A 110 4.24 12.35 7.52
CA ALA A 110 5.39 12.66 8.36
C ALA A 110 5.51 11.70 9.55
N ASP A 111 4.47 10.92 9.82
CA ASP A 111 4.38 10.00 10.94
C ASP A 111 4.92 8.60 10.59
N LEU A 112 5.22 8.32 9.31
CA LEU A 112 5.87 7.07 8.94
C LEU A 112 7.30 6.99 9.52
N PRO A 113 7.71 5.86 10.11
CA PRO A 113 9.04 5.72 10.71
C PRO A 113 10.20 5.99 9.73
N ASP A 114 9.99 5.69 8.45
CA ASP A 114 10.95 5.84 7.36
C ASP A 114 10.78 7.16 6.56
N SER A 115 9.89 8.05 7.00
CA SER A 115 9.79 9.41 6.47
C SER A 115 10.95 10.26 6.96
N PRO A 116 11.57 11.09 6.11
CA PRO A 116 12.67 11.95 6.54
C PRO A 116 12.29 12.89 7.69
N SER A 117 13.01 12.79 8.82
CA SER A 117 12.71 13.59 10.01
C SER A 117 13.51 14.88 10.05
N ARG A 118 12.85 16.00 10.35
CA ARG A 118 13.54 17.27 10.60
C ARG A 118 14.28 17.27 11.94
N LEU A 119 13.75 16.51 12.89
CA LEU A 119 14.19 16.46 14.29
C LEU A 119 15.38 15.54 14.47
N TRP A 120 15.47 14.46 13.69
CA TRP A 120 16.61 13.54 13.75
C TRP A 120 17.90 14.23 13.30
N LYS A 121 18.91 14.20 14.18
CA LYS A 121 20.27 14.72 13.91
C LYS A 121 21.36 13.66 13.97
N GLY A 122 21.01 12.40 14.24
CA GLY A 122 21.97 11.31 14.30
C GLY A 122 22.35 10.73 12.93
N PRO A 123 23.03 9.58 12.93
CA PRO A 123 23.36 8.88 11.71
C PRO A 123 22.11 8.47 10.92
N ALA A 124 22.12 8.71 9.61
CA ALA A 124 21.02 8.31 8.74
C ALA A 124 21.49 8.07 7.30
N CYS A 125 20.84 7.14 6.61
CA CYS A 125 20.90 6.99 5.17
C CYS A 125 19.60 7.50 4.53
N GLN A 126 19.72 8.41 3.58
CA GLN A 126 18.64 8.86 2.72
C GLN A 126 18.71 8.13 1.38
N LEU A 127 17.59 7.49 1.03
CA LEU A 127 17.43 6.70 -0.18
C LEU A 127 16.55 7.50 -1.14
N THR A 128 17.02 7.73 -2.36
CA THR A 128 16.29 8.45 -3.43
C THR A 128 16.60 7.81 -4.78
N TYR A 129 15.85 8.18 -5.83
CA TYR A 129 16.24 7.80 -7.19
C TYR A 129 16.03 8.93 -8.19
N VAL A 130 16.72 8.81 -9.33
CA VAL A 130 16.67 9.74 -10.45
C VAL A 130 16.33 8.96 -11.71
N LEU A 131 15.26 9.38 -12.39
CA LEU A 131 14.79 8.79 -13.64
C LEU A 131 15.02 9.80 -14.78
N GLY A 132 15.82 9.45 -15.79
CA GLY A 132 16.09 10.34 -16.93
C GLY A 132 16.64 11.72 -16.54
N GLY A 133 17.46 11.80 -15.48
CA GLY A 133 17.98 13.07 -14.94
C GLY A 133 17.01 13.84 -14.05
N MET A 134 15.76 13.41 -13.91
CA MET A 134 14.77 14.02 -13.04
C MET A 134 14.85 13.43 -11.63
N LYS A 135 15.08 14.28 -10.61
CA LYS A 135 14.99 13.86 -9.21
C LYS A 135 13.53 13.54 -8.88
N ILE A 136 13.29 12.29 -8.50
CA ILE A 136 11.96 11.82 -8.14
C ILE A 136 11.66 12.12 -6.66
N LYS A 137 10.42 12.51 -6.36
CA LYS A 137 9.91 12.79 -5.02
C LYS A 137 9.60 11.52 -4.21
N TRP A 138 10.27 10.42 -4.53
CA TRP A 138 10.34 9.25 -3.67
C TRP A 138 11.59 9.35 -2.82
N GLN A 139 11.43 9.23 -1.51
CA GLN A 139 12.56 9.19 -0.59
C GLN A 139 12.23 8.42 0.67
N LYS A 140 13.23 7.73 1.20
CA LYS A 140 13.15 6.96 2.44
C LYS A 140 14.35 7.25 3.32
N GLU A 141 14.16 7.15 4.62
CA GLU A 141 15.19 7.39 5.62
C GLU A 141 15.39 6.16 6.50
N VAL A 142 16.63 5.69 6.55
CA VAL A 142 17.08 4.62 7.44
C VAL A 142 17.95 5.23 8.51
N ARG A 143 17.61 5.02 9.79
CA ARG A 143 18.31 5.61 10.94
C ARG A 143 18.99 4.54 11.77
N THR A 144 20.01 4.94 12.51
CA THR A 144 20.49 4.15 13.66
C THR A 144 19.52 4.24 14.83
N GLU A 145 19.68 3.37 15.82
CA GLU A 145 18.91 3.40 17.07
C GLU A 145 19.37 4.50 18.06
N PHE A 146 20.49 5.16 17.75
CA PHE A 146 21.10 6.21 18.55
C PHE A 146 21.28 7.49 17.73
N GLU A 147 21.20 8.63 18.40
CA GLU A 147 21.46 9.94 17.79
C GLU A 147 22.93 10.36 17.90
N ASP A 148 23.58 10.08 19.03
CA ASP A 148 24.96 10.48 19.29
C ASP A 148 25.93 9.34 18.98
N ALA A 149 26.61 9.44 17.83
CA ALA A 149 27.59 8.45 17.38
C ALA A 149 28.81 8.36 18.30
N LEU A 150 29.23 9.47 18.93
CA LEU A 150 30.39 9.49 19.83
C LEU A 150 30.07 8.72 21.11
N ALA A 151 28.94 9.06 21.74
CA ALA A 151 28.49 8.37 22.95
C ALA A 151 28.23 6.88 22.70
N ALA A 152 27.61 6.54 21.55
CA ALA A 152 27.31 5.17 21.20
C ALA A 152 28.58 4.34 20.90
N ALA A 153 29.57 4.92 20.23
CA ALA A 153 30.85 4.26 19.96
C ALA A 153 31.66 4.06 21.25
N GLN A 154 31.69 5.05 22.14
CA GLN A 154 32.34 4.93 23.44
C GLN A 154 31.70 3.82 24.30
N ALA A 155 30.36 3.76 24.35
CA ALA A 155 29.64 2.70 25.05
C ALA A 155 29.92 1.31 24.48
N ALA A 156 30.13 1.21 23.16
CA ALA A 156 30.48 -0.02 22.45
C ALA A 156 31.99 -0.32 22.43
N GLN A 157 32.83 0.52 23.07
CA GLN A 157 34.29 0.40 23.09
C GLN A 157 34.93 0.41 21.68
N VAL A 158 34.38 1.23 20.78
CA VAL A 158 34.90 1.43 19.42
C VAL A 158 35.53 2.82 19.31
N ASP A 159 36.81 2.87 18.91
CA ASP A 159 37.60 4.11 18.90
C ASP A 159 37.17 5.13 17.82
N ASP A 160 36.55 4.67 16.73
CA ASP A 160 36.11 5.53 15.63
C ASP A 160 34.59 5.63 15.54
N PRO A 161 33.98 6.73 16.06
CA PRO A 161 32.55 6.99 15.97
C PRO A 161 31.99 7.00 14.56
N ALA A 162 32.78 7.47 13.59
CA ALA A 162 32.36 7.51 12.20
C ALA A 162 32.23 6.10 11.62
N LEU A 163 33.23 5.25 11.87
CA LEU A 163 33.20 3.84 11.47
C LEU A 163 32.05 3.09 12.15
N TYR A 164 31.84 3.35 13.44
CA TYR A 164 30.76 2.72 14.21
C TYR A 164 29.37 3.10 13.65
N ALA A 165 29.14 4.39 13.40
CA ALA A 165 27.90 4.88 12.80
C ALA A 165 27.65 4.27 11.41
N MET A 166 28.67 4.25 10.53
CA MET A 166 28.53 3.67 9.19
C MET A 166 28.28 2.16 9.23
N THR A 167 28.92 1.45 10.17
CA THR A 167 28.67 0.02 10.38
C THR A 167 27.22 -0.22 10.79
N LYS A 168 26.68 0.58 11.71
CA LYS A 168 25.29 0.45 12.17
C LYS A 168 24.27 0.85 11.10
N LEU A 169 24.58 1.84 10.27
CA LEU A 169 23.77 2.18 9.10
C LEU A 169 23.77 1.07 8.03
N LYS A 170 24.93 0.42 7.82
CA LYS A 170 25.03 -0.75 6.94
C LYS A 170 24.14 -1.89 7.45
N GLU A 171 24.23 -2.25 8.74
CA GLU A 171 23.36 -3.26 9.37
C GLU A 171 21.88 -2.90 9.25
N ALA A 172 21.53 -1.62 9.35
CA ALA A 172 20.15 -1.15 9.19
C ALA A 172 19.66 -1.30 7.74
N LEU A 173 20.50 -0.97 6.74
CA LEU A 173 20.21 -1.17 5.32
C LEU A 173 20.11 -2.64 4.92
N GLU A 174 20.87 -3.54 5.57
CA GLU A 174 20.76 -4.99 5.37
C GLU A 174 19.37 -5.50 5.73
N LYS A 175 18.69 -4.88 6.71
CA LYS A 175 17.35 -5.27 7.18
C LYS A 175 16.22 -4.49 6.52
N TYR A 176 16.42 -3.22 6.20
CA TYR A 176 15.35 -2.33 5.71
C TYR A 176 14.86 -2.72 4.30
N GLU A 177 13.57 -2.93 4.10
CA GLU A 177 13.02 -3.50 2.85
C GLU A 177 12.91 -2.52 1.67
N PHE A 178 13.93 -1.68 1.45
CA PHE A 178 13.92 -0.69 0.36
C PHE A 178 13.76 -1.31 -1.02
N THR A 179 14.27 -2.53 -1.24
CA THR A 179 14.21 -3.19 -2.55
C THR A 179 12.79 -3.59 -2.93
N LEU A 180 11.98 -4.02 -1.95
CA LEU A 180 10.56 -4.29 -2.15
C LEU A 180 9.77 -3.00 -2.36
N LEU A 181 10.10 -1.94 -1.60
CA LEU A 181 9.49 -0.62 -1.78
C LEU A 181 9.81 -0.02 -3.15
N LEU A 182 11.03 -0.19 -3.67
CA LEU A 182 11.40 0.22 -5.02
C LEU A 182 10.67 -0.59 -6.08
N ALA A 183 10.58 -1.92 -5.92
CA ALA A 183 9.82 -2.75 -6.85
C ALA A 183 8.35 -2.33 -6.90
N ALA A 184 7.75 -1.99 -5.75
CA ALA A 184 6.38 -1.47 -5.71
C ALA A 184 6.24 -0.09 -6.36
N GLU A 185 7.14 0.84 -6.02
CA GLU A 185 7.20 2.18 -6.60
C GLU A 185 7.38 2.15 -8.12
N TRP A 186 8.11 1.18 -8.65
CA TRP A 186 8.39 1.04 -10.09
C TRP A 186 7.37 0.16 -10.83
N GLY A 187 6.35 -0.37 -10.15
CA GLY A 187 5.32 -1.20 -10.79
C GLY A 187 5.74 -2.64 -11.09
N HIS A 188 6.81 -3.14 -10.48
CA HIS A 188 7.35 -4.49 -10.75
C HIS A 188 6.68 -5.58 -9.90
N ALA A 189 5.41 -5.83 -10.17
CA ALA A 189 4.65 -6.89 -9.51
C ALA A 189 5.25 -8.28 -9.79
N ASP A 190 5.78 -8.50 -11.00
CA ASP A 190 6.48 -9.73 -11.40
C ASP A 190 7.64 -10.08 -10.45
N ARG A 191 8.48 -9.11 -10.09
CA ARG A 191 9.58 -9.30 -9.15
C ARG A 191 9.09 -9.63 -7.76
N LEU A 192 8.05 -8.94 -7.30
CA LEU A 192 7.42 -9.21 -6.00
C LEU A 192 6.80 -10.62 -5.95
N LEU A 193 6.13 -11.05 -7.02
CA LEU A 193 5.56 -12.40 -7.12
C LEU A 193 6.65 -13.48 -7.14
N ASN A 194 7.73 -13.28 -7.89
CA ASN A 194 8.88 -14.19 -7.88
C ASN A 194 9.50 -14.31 -6.48
N MET A 195 9.59 -13.21 -5.74
CA MET A 195 10.07 -13.24 -4.36
C MET A 195 9.10 -13.97 -3.42
N LEU A 196 7.79 -13.85 -3.62
CA LEU A 196 6.80 -14.55 -2.80
C LEU A 196 6.90 -16.08 -2.93
N ASP A 197 7.28 -16.55 -4.13
CA ASP A 197 7.47 -17.96 -4.45
C ASP A 197 8.79 -18.55 -3.94
N SER A 198 9.75 -17.71 -3.56
CA SER A 198 11.06 -18.16 -3.10
C SER A 198 10.93 -18.89 -1.75
N PRO A 199 11.51 -20.11 -1.61
CA PRO A 199 11.40 -20.91 -0.39
C PRO A 199 12.08 -20.25 0.82
N ASP A 200 13.07 -19.40 0.59
CA ASP A 200 13.90 -18.79 1.62
C ASP A 200 13.29 -17.50 2.21
N VAL A 201 12.14 -17.07 1.69
CA VAL A 201 11.50 -15.83 2.13
C VAL A 201 10.69 -16.07 3.41
N GLY A 202 11.13 -15.42 4.49
CA GLY A 202 10.47 -15.47 5.79
C GLY A 202 9.05 -14.86 5.78
N GLN A 203 8.20 -15.29 6.72
CA GLN A 203 6.79 -14.93 6.81
C GLN A 203 6.54 -13.40 6.83
N ALA A 204 7.30 -12.64 7.62
CA ALA A 204 7.18 -11.19 7.68
C ALA A 204 7.42 -10.51 6.31
N ARG A 205 8.37 -11.04 5.53
CA ARG A 205 8.68 -10.54 4.20
C ARG A 205 7.58 -10.92 3.20
N LYS A 206 7.01 -12.14 3.29
CA LYS A 206 5.83 -12.54 2.49
C LYS A 206 4.64 -11.62 2.73
N ILE A 207 4.33 -11.32 4.01
CA ILE A 207 3.27 -10.39 4.39
C ILE A 207 3.51 -9.01 3.77
N LYS A 208 4.75 -8.50 3.83
CA LYS A 208 5.09 -7.20 3.23
C LYS A 208 4.91 -7.21 1.71
N ILE A 209 5.36 -8.27 1.03
CA ILE A 209 5.18 -8.44 -0.42
C ILE A 209 3.69 -8.42 -0.79
N MET A 210 2.85 -9.19 -0.07
CA MET A 210 1.42 -9.24 -0.32
C MET A 210 0.75 -7.88 -0.08
N SER A 211 1.15 -7.14 0.97
CA SER A 211 0.66 -5.77 1.21
C SER A 211 0.97 -4.86 0.03
N LEU A 212 2.22 -4.88 -0.45
CA LEU A 212 2.66 -4.06 -1.58
C LEU A 212 1.90 -4.40 -2.86
N LEU A 213 1.73 -5.69 -3.18
CA LEU A 213 0.93 -6.13 -4.34
C LEU A 213 -0.51 -5.60 -4.27
N GLY A 214 -1.11 -5.60 -3.08
CA GLY A 214 -2.44 -5.00 -2.84
C GLY A 214 -2.44 -3.49 -3.05
N GLU A 215 -1.48 -2.77 -2.45
CA GLU A 215 -1.34 -1.31 -2.59
C GLU A 215 -1.11 -0.87 -4.05
N MET A 216 -0.39 -1.69 -4.82
CA MET A 216 -0.14 -1.49 -6.25
C MET A 216 -1.35 -1.80 -7.14
N GLN A 217 -2.41 -2.42 -6.60
CA GLN A 217 -3.51 -2.98 -7.41
C GLN A 217 -3.00 -3.95 -8.50
N ALA A 218 -2.06 -4.82 -8.15
CA ALA A 218 -1.51 -5.81 -9.07
C ALA A 218 -2.46 -7.01 -9.21
N ASP A 219 -3.44 -6.93 -10.12
CA ASP A 219 -4.45 -7.96 -10.35
C ASP A 219 -3.86 -9.34 -10.67
N GLU A 220 -2.68 -9.37 -11.32
CA GLU A 220 -1.91 -10.60 -11.58
C GLU A 220 -1.48 -11.34 -10.31
N ALA A 221 -1.55 -10.70 -9.13
CA ALA A 221 -1.27 -11.33 -7.85
C ALA A 221 -2.39 -12.23 -7.34
N LEU A 222 -3.62 -12.13 -7.87
CA LEU A 222 -4.79 -12.88 -7.40
C LEU A 222 -4.55 -14.40 -7.27
N PRO A 223 -3.95 -15.10 -8.25
CA PRO A 223 -3.67 -16.53 -8.12
C PRO A 223 -2.75 -16.85 -6.93
N LYS A 224 -1.73 -16.02 -6.68
CA LYS A 224 -0.78 -16.20 -5.57
C LYS A 224 -1.39 -15.86 -4.23
N LEU A 225 -2.20 -14.82 -4.14
CA LEU A 225 -2.95 -14.51 -2.92
C LEU A 225 -3.94 -15.63 -2.59
N LYS A 226 -4.60 -16.23 -3.61
CA LYS A 226 -5.48 -17.39 -3.40
C LYS A 226 -4.73 -18.60 -2.86
N GLU A 227 -3.52 -18.85 -3.36
CA GLU A 227 -2.67 -19.91 -2.85
C GLU A 227 -2.26 -19.67 -1.38
N ALA A 228 -1.94 -18.43 -1.02
CA ALA A 228 -1.57 -18.04 0.34
C ALA A 228 -2.70 -18.25 1.37
N LEU A 229 -3.96 -18.41 0.95
CA LEU A 229 -5.07 -18.78 1.85
C LEU A 229 -4.92 -20.17 2.49
N LYS A 230 -4.10 -21.04 1.90
CA LYS A 230 -3.81 -22.38 2.45
C LYS A 230 -2.91 -22.31 3.69
N ASP A 231 -2.12 -21.25 3.82
CA ASP A 231 -1.29 -20.99 4.98
C ASP A 231 -2.08 -20.13 5.97
N ARG A 232 -2.34 -20.67 7.17
CA ARG A 232 -3.14 -20.00 8.20
C ARG A 232 -2.56 -18.65 8.60
N ASP A 233 -1.24 -18.53 8.61
CA ASP A 233 -0.55 -17.32 9.06
C ASP A 233 -0.55 -16.23 7.97
N LEU A 234 -0.70 -16.63 6.70
CA LEU A 234 -0.79 -15.71 5.56
C LEU A 234 -2.22 -15.39 5.12
N ALA A 235 -3.19 -16.26 5.41
CA ALA A 235 -4.55 -16.17 4.89
C ALA A 235 -5.21 -14.81 5.16
N LYS A 236 -5.08 -14.28 6.38
CA LYS A 236 -5.63 -12.97 6.74
C LYS A 236 -5.01 -11.84 5.91
N GLN A 237 -3.69 -11.85 5.73
CA GLN A 237 -3.01 -10.84 4.92
C GLN A 237 -3.42 -10.97 3.46
N ALA A 238 -3.56 -12.19 2.93
CA ALA A 238 -3.98 -12.43 1.56
C ALA A 238 -5.33 -11.79 1.26
N ILE A 239 -6.31 -11.97 2.16
CA ILE A 239 -7.65 -11.41 2.01
C ILE A 239 -7.63 -9.88 2.10
N ILE A 240 -6.84 -9.30 3.02
CA ILE A 240 -6.65 -7.85 3.11
C ILE A 240 -6.09 -7.30 1.80
N SER A 241 -5.04 -7.94 1.27
CA SER A 241 -4.42 -7.55 0.01
C SER A 241 -5.39 -7.67 -1.16
N MET A 242 -6.20 -8.73 -1.23
CA MET A 242 -7.27 -8.87 -2.23
C MET A 242 -8.29 -7.72 -2.15
N GLY A 243 -8.61 -7.24 -0.95
CA GLY A 243 -9.46 -6.06 -0.74
C GLY A 243 -8.87 -4.74 -1.24
N HIS A 244 -7.56 -4.72 -1.52
CA HIS A 244 -6.88 -3.56 -2.11
C HIS A 244 -6.65 -3.69 -3.62
N LEU A 245 -6.79 -4.89 -4.21
CA LEU A 245 -6.64 -5.10 -5.66
C LEU A 245 -7.77 -4.47 -6.50
N GLY A 246 -8.84 -4.02 -5.86
CA GLY A 246 -9.95 -3.38 -6.57
C GLY A 246 -10.93 -4.39 -7.15
N ARG A 247 -11.46 -4.12 -8.34
CA ARG A 247 -12.66 -4.79 -8.87
C ARG A 247 -12.46 -6.28 -9.13
N ASP A 248 -11.27 -6.68 -9.57
CA ASP A 248 -10.98 -8.07 -9.92
C ASP A 248 -10.90 -8.99 -8.70
N GLY A 249 -10.71 -8.43 -7.50
CA GLY A 249 -10.80 -9.15 -6.23
C GLY A 249 -12.22 -9.52 -5.81
N ILE A 250 -13.26 -8.86 -6.36
CA ILE A 250 -14.66 -9.02 -5.91
C ILE A 250 -15.14 -10.47 -6.01
N PRO A 251 -15.02 -11.18 -7.16
CA PRO A 251 -15.57 -12.53 -7.28
C PRO A 251 -14.98 -13.51 -6.26
N LEU A 252 -13.67 -13.40 -6.01
CA LEU A 252 -12.98 -14.26 -5.05
C LEU A 252 -13.39 -13.93 -3.60
N LEU A 253 -13.49 -12.65 -3.24
CA LEU A 253 -13.95 -12.25 -1.91
C LEU A 253 -15.41 -12.64 -1.64
N VAL A 254 -16.28 -12.57 -2.65
CA VAL A 254 -17.66 -13.05 -2.55
C VAL A 254 -17.71 -14.56 -2.30
N ASP A 255 -16.90 -15.35 -3.01
CA ASP A 255 -16.80 -16.79 -2.77
C ASP A 255 -16.29 -17.09 -1.35
N LEU A 256 -15.23 -16.41 -0.89
CA LEU A 256 -14.68 -16.60 0.45
C LEU A 256 -15.68 -16.21 1.55
N MET A 257 -16.44 -15.13 1.38
CA MET A 257 -17.48 -14.69 2.30
C MET A 257 -18.61 -15.74 2.43
N ASN A 258 -18.93 -16.45 1.36
CA ASN A 258 -20.06 -17.37 1.30
C ASN A 258 -19.68 -18.82 1.62
N SER A 259 -18.50 -19.26 1.19
CA SER A 259 -18.13 -20.67 1.10
C SER A 259 -17.05 -21.08 2.11
N SER A 260 -16.31 -20.14 2.72
CA SER A 260 -15.22 -20.48 3.62
C SER A 260 -15.71 -21.18 4.89
N PRO A 261 -15.06 -22.26 5.36
CA PRO A 261 -15.40 -22.90 6.63
C PRO A 261 -14.96 -22.09 7.86
N GLN A 262 -14.08 -21.10 7.70
CA GLN A 262 -13.54 -20.28 8.80
C GLN A 262 -14.26 -18.94 8.86
N LEU A 263 -14.83 -18.61 10.03
CA LEU A 263 -15.57 -17.36 10.25
C LEU A 263 -14.67 -16.13 10.09
N GLU A 264 -13.41 -16.24 10.49
CA GLU A 264 -12.40 -15.17 10.36
C GLU A 264 -12.14 -14.83 8.89
N ILE A 265 -12.13 -15.84 8.01
CA ILE A 265 -11.97 -15.65 6.56
C ILE A 265 -13.25 -15.01 5.98
N GLN A 266 -14.43 -15.46 6.38
CA GLN A 266 -15.69 -14.86 5.90
C GLN A 266 -15.78 -13.37 6.30
N ALA A 267 -15.47 -13.06 7.55
CA ALA A 267 -15.46 -11.70 8.08
C ALA A 267 -14.41 -10.82 7.39
N ALA A 268 -13.19 -11.33 7.20
CA ALA A 268 -12.14 -10.62 6.47
C ALA A 268 -12.54 -10.35 5.00
N ALA A 269 -13.22 -11.30 4.36
CA ALA A 269 -13.68 -11.15 2.99
C ALA A 269 -14.79 -10.08 2.86
N ALA A 270 -15.76 -10.08 3.77
CA ALA A 270 -16.78 -9.02 3.86
C ALA A 270 -16.13 -7.63 4.06
N LYS A 271 -15.14 -7.54 4.95
CA LYS A 271 -14.36 -6.31 5.15
C LYS A 271 -13.64 -5.87 3.88
N GLY A 272 -13.00 -6.80 3.16
CA GLY A 272 -12.32 -6.54 1.89
C GLY A 272 -13.28 -6.01 0.81
N LEU A 273 -14.47 -6.59 0.67
CA LEU A 273 -15.52 -6.06 -0.21
C LEU A 273 -15.91 -4.63 0.14
N GLY A 274 -16.04 -4.32 1.44
CA GLY A 274 -16.29 -2.97 1.93
C GLY A 274 -15.15 -1.98 1.61
N GLN A 275 -13.90 -2.44 1.59
CA GLN A 275 -12.76 -1.61 1.18
C GLN A 275 -12.79 -1.32 -0.31
N ILE A 276 -13.03 -2.32 -1.16
CA ILE A 276 -13.15 -2.14 -2.61
C ILE A 276 -14.26 -1.13 -2.93
N GLY A 277 -15.46 -1.34 -2.37
CA GLY A 277 -16.58 -0.45 -2.61
C GLY A 277 -16.38 0.96 -2.05
N GLY A 278 -15.75 1.09 -0.88
CA GLY A 278 -15.52 2.40 -0.25
C GLY A 278 -14.41 3.23 -0.90
N ILE A 279 -13.33 2.59 -1.37
CA ILE A 279 -12.19 3.28 -2.01
C ILE A 279 -12.53 3.64 -3.46
N ASN A 280 -13.14 2.72 -4.20
CA ASN A 280 -13.37 2.89 -5.64
C ASN A 280 -14.80 3.36 -5.99
N GLY A 281 -15.69 3.45 -5.00
CA GLY A 281 -17.11 3.73 -5.25
C GLY A 281 -17.82 2.59 -6.00
N ASP A 282 -17.25 1.38 -6.02
CA ASP A 282 -17.80 0.26 -6.78
C ASP A 282 -18.99 -0.38 -6.06
N ALA A 283 -20.20 0.08 -6.41
CA ALA A 283 -21.45 -0.43 -5.86
C ALA A 283 -21.80 -1.87 -6.30
N SER A 284 -20.96 -2.53 -7.12
CA SER A 284 -21.16 -3.94 -7.50
C SER A 284 -20.95 -4.93 -6.34
N VAL A 285 -20.29 -4.50 -5.25
CA VAL A 285 -20.16 -5.30 -4.03
C VAL A 285 -21.42 -5.27 -3.14
N VAL A 286 -22.35 -4.34 -3.37
CA VAL A 286 -23.56 -4.18 -2.54
C VAL A 286 -24.50 -5.38 -2.64
N PRO A 287 -24.88 -5.88 -3.83
CA PRO A 287 -25.76 -7.05 -3.94
C PRO A 287 -25.28 -8.30 -3.17
N PRO A 288 -24.02 -8.76 -3.27
CA PRO A 288 -23.58 -9.92 -2.50
C PRO A 288 -23.52 -9.65 -0.99
N LEU A 289 -23.17 -8.43 -0.56
CA LEU A 289 -23.21 -8.05 0.86
C LEU A 289 -24.64 -8.06 1.41
N LEU A 290 -25.62 -7.57 0.64
CA LEU A 290 -27.04 -7.62 1.05
C LEU A 290 -27.57 -9.06 1.13
N ALA A 291 -27.18 -9.93 0.19
CA ALA A 291 -27.54 -11.34 0.26
C ALA A 291 -27.00 -11.99 1.55
N LYS A 292 -25.75 -11.69 1.93
CA LYS A 292 -25.15 -12.19 3.17
C LYS A 292 -25.80 -11.58 4.43
N LEU A 293 -26.18 -10.30 4.39
CA LEU A 293 -26.88 -9.60 5.48
C LEU A 293 -28.25 -10.24 5.78
N GLN A 294 -28.94 -10.67 4.72
CA GLN A 294 -30.29 -11.25 4.82
C GLN A 294 -30.29 -12.76 5.10
N ASP A 295 -29.14 -13.43 5.01
CA ASP A 295 -29.02 -14.86 5.34
C ASP A 295 -29.16 -15.07 6.86
N PRO A 296 -30.22 -15.75 7.33
CA PRO A 296 -30.46 -15.98 8.75
C PRO A 296 -29.41 -16.89 9.41
N LYS A 297 -28.58 -17.58 8.62
CA LYS A 297 -27.50 -18.46 9.11
C LYS A 297 -26.17 -17.73 9.29
N THR A 298 -26.06 -16.48 8.87
CA THR A 298 -24.82 -15.71 8.99
C THR A 298 -24.45 -15.51 10.47
N ASP A 299 -23.24 -15.94 10.84
CA ASP A 299 -22.67 -15.69 12.16
C ASP A 299 -22.59 -14.20 12.47
N TRP A 300 -22.82 -13.80 13.72
CA TRP A 300 -22.85 -12.39 14.10
C TRP A 300 -21.51 -11.66 13.88
N THR A 301 -20.38 -12.36 13.95
CA THR A 301 -19.06 -11.79 13.65
C THR A 301 -18.96 -11.41 12.17
N VAL A 302 -19.42 -12.29 11.28
CA VAL A 302 -19.45 -12.04 9.83
C VAL A 302 -20.48 -10.96 9.51
N LEU A 303 -21.66 -11.02 10.11
CA LEU A 303 -22.72 -10.04 9.94
C LEU A 303 -22.29 -8.63 10.35
N THR A 304 -21.44 -8.53 11.38
CA THR A 304 -20.85 -7.26 11.84
C THR A 304 -19.99 -6.64 10.74
N GLU A 305 -19.10 -7.41 10.12
CA GLU A 305 -18.25 -6.91 9.02
C GLU A 305 -19.06 -6.60 7.76
N VAL A 306 -20.13 -7.38 7.47
CA VAL A 306 -21.06 -7.07 6.38
C VAL A 306 -21.76 -5.73 6.60
N ALA A 307 -22.23 -5.45 7.82
CA ALA A 307 -22.84 -4.17 8.15
C ALA A 307 -21.83 -3.00 8.02
N TRP A 308 -20.61 -3.15 8.54
CA TRP A 308 -19.54 -2.16 8.34
C TRP A 308 -19.24 -1.92 6.85
N ALA A 309 -19.16 -2.99 6.06
CA ALA A 309 -18.89 -2.92 4.64
C ALA A 309 -19.98 -2.14 3.89
N LEU A 310 -21.26 -2.43 4.16
CA LEU A 310 -22.38 -1.68 3.59
C LEU A 310 -22.37 -0.21 4.04
N GLY A 311 -22.04 0.08 5.29
CA GLY A 311 -21.93 1.47 5.77
C GLY A 311 -20.80 2.28 5.12
N LYS A 312 -19.73 1.63 4.65
CA LYS A 312 -18.66 2.27 3.87
C LYS A 312 -19.08 2.60 2.44
N ILE A 313 -20.20 2.03 1.99
CA ILE A 313 -20.70 2.13 0.62
C ILE A 313 -22.13 2.68 0.70
N PRO A 314 -22.30 4.01 0.81
CA PRO A 314 -23.59 4.64 1.01
C PRO A 314 -24.49 4.43 -0.22
N ASP A 315 -25.16 3.29 -0.25
CA ASP A 315 -26.06 2.84 -1.31
C ASP A 315 -27.47 2.68 -0.74
N LYS A 316 -28.45 3.32 -1.38
CA LYS A 316 -29.85 3.34 -0.92
C LYS A 316 -30.46 1.96 -0.79
N ARG A 317 -29.98 0.97 -1.54
CA ARG A 317 -30.44 -0.43 -1.47
C ARG A 317 -30.14 -1.05 -0.11
N SER A 318 -29.18 -0.51 0.65
CA SER A 318 -28.79 -0.98 1.98
C SER A 318 -29.71 -0.49 3.09
N ILE A 319 -30.45 0.60 2.90
CA ILE A 319 -31.22 1.28 3.97
C ILE A 319 -32.25 0.33 4.59
N GLN A 320 -33.22 -0.14 3.79
CA GLN A 320 -34.30 -0.97 4.31
C GLN A 320 -33.81 -2.31 4.90
N PRO A 321 -32.90 -3.06 4.24
CA PRO A 321 -32.34 -4.28 4.82
C PRO A 321 -31.60 -4.06 6.15
N LEU A 322 -30.88 -2.95 6.32
CA LEU A 322 -30.22 -2.62 7.58
C LEU A 322 -31.23 -2.31 8.69
N TYR A 323 -32.31 -1.57 8.40
CA TYR A 323 -33.40 -1.34 9.36
C TYR A 323 -34.09 -2.63 9.79
N ASP A 324 -34.31 -3.57 8.86
CA ASP A 324 -34.91 -4.87 9.18
C ASP A 324 -34.03 -5.69 10.13
N VAL A 325 -32.69 -5.62 9.96
CA VAL A 325 -31.73 -6.23 10.88
C VAL A 325 -31.73 -5.51 12.23
N ASP A 326 -31.66 -4.17 12.27
CA ASP A 326 -31.68 -3.40 13.52
C ASP A 326 -32.92 -3.75 14.35
N LYS A 327 -34.12 -3.76 13.74
CA LYS A 327 -35.36 -4.13 14.42
C LYS A 327 -35.29 -5.50 15.09
N LYS A 328 -34.68 -6.50 14.45
CA LYS A 328 -34.46 -7.83 15.02
C LYS A 328 -33.47 -7.78 16.18
N LEU A 329 -32.38 -7.03 16.04
CA LEU A 329 -31.35 -6.89 17.07
C LEU A 329 -31.86 -6.15 18.32
N GLN A 330 -32.71 -5.13 18.16
CA GLN A 330 -33.31 -4.41 19.29
C GLN A 330 -34.20 -5.30 20.17
N ALA A 331 -34.82 -6.33 19.58
CA ALA A 331 -35.59 -7.31 20.33
C ALA A 331 -34.73 -8.23 21.21
N ILE A 332 -33.42 -8.31 20.96
CA ILE A 332 -32.48 -9.15 21.71
C ILE A 332 -31.85 -8.32 22.84
N ARG A 333 -32.07 -8.74 24.09
CA ARG A 333 -31.53 -8.10 25.29
C ARG A 333 -30.48 -8.98 25.96
N ASP A 334 -29.23 -8.74 25.62
CA ASP A 334 -28.06 -9.40 26.22
C ASP A 334 -26.92 -8.36 26.33
N PRO A 335 -26.84 -7.60 27.43
CA PRO A 335 -25.93 -6.47 27.57
C PRO A 335 -24.45 -6.89 27.70
N ASP A 336 -24.18 -8.12 28.14
CA ASP A 336 -22.82 -8.61 28.38
C ASP A 336 -22.21 -9.24 27.12
N ASN A 337 -23.03 -9.47 26.09
CA ASN A 337 -22.58 -10.02 24.82
C ASN A 337 -21.88 -8.98 23.95
N THR A 338 -20.55 -9.02 23.99
CA THR A 338 -19.69 -8.11 23.22
C THR A 338 -19.86 -8.20 21.71
N ILE A 339 -20.19 -9.38 21.17
CA ILE A 339 -20.42 -9.59 19.74
C ILE A 339 -21.72 -8.91 19.32
N LEU A 340 -22.81 -9.11 20.08
CA LEU A 340 -24.09 -8.46 19.84
C LEU A 340 -23.97 -6.92 19.92
N LYS A 341 -23.21 -6.41 20.90
CA LYS A 341 -22.95 -4.96 21.03
C LYS A 341 -22.27 -4.40 19.78
N LYS A 342 -21.19 -5.05 19.32
CA LYS A 342 -20.46 -4.64 18.10
C LYS A 342 -21.35 -4.69 16.86
N LEU A 343 -22.18 -5.73 16.73
CA LEU A 343 -23.12 -5.86 15.62
C LEU A 343 -24.15 -4.73 15.62
N LYS A 344 -24.74 -4.41 16.78
CA LYS A 344 -25.67 -3.27 16.94
C LYS A 344 -25.00 -1.94 16.57
N GLU A 345 -23.77 -1.72 17.03
CA GLU A 345 -22.98 -0.52 16.69
C GLU A 345 -22.72 -0.42 15.17
N ALA A 346 -22.33 -1.53 14.54
CA ALA A 346 -22.05 -1.60 13.11
C ALA A 346 -23.30 -1.30 12.27
N VAL A 347 -24.43 -1.94 12.59
CA VAL A 347 -25.70 -1.73 11.89
C VAL A 347 -26.19 -0.30 12.08
N PHE A 348 -26.16 0.22 13.30
CA PHE A 348 -26.57 1.60 13.57
C PHE A 348 -25.70 2.63 12.83
N TRP A 349 -24.37 2.43 12.82
CA TRP A 349 -23.48 3.29 12.06
C TRP A 349 -23.75 3.19 10.56
N ALA A 350 -23.94 1.99 10.02
CA ALA A 350 -24.22 1.77 8.61
C ALA A 350 -25.54 2.42 8.17
N ILE A 351 -26.60 2.34 8.98
CA ILE A 351 -27.86 3.04 8.74
C ILE A 351 -27.60 4.54 8.62
N LYS A 352 -26.88 5.12 9.60
CA LYS A 352 -26.54 6.55 9.55
C LYS A 352 -25.78 6.91 8.29
N GLN A 353 -24.78 6.12 7.90
CA GLN A 353 -24.01 6.39 6.69
C GLN A 353 -24.85 6.25 5.41
N CYS A 354 -25.85 5.38 5.36
CA CYS A 354 -26.68 5.24 4.16
C CYS A 354 -27.81 6.28 4.11
N ASP A 355 -28.33 6.71 5.25
CA ASP A 355 -29.49 7.59 5.39
C ASP A 355 -29.11 9.09 5.34
N THR A 356 -27.93 9.48 5.83
CA THR A 356 -27.50 10.90 5.81
C THR A 356 -27.12 11.41 4.42
N TRP A 357 -26.89 10.53 3.43
CA TRP A 357 -26.56 10.96 2.06
C TRP A 357 -27.75 11.59 1.33
N ASP A 358 -28.99 11.32 1.76
CA ASP A 358 -30.19 11.95 1.19
C ASP A 358 -30.42 13.39 1.67
N GLN A 359 -29.66 13.88 2.66
CA GLN A 359 -29.77 15.28 3.11
C GLN A 359 -28.85 16.25 2.36
N TYR A 360 -27.91 15.76 1.55
CA TYR A 360 -26.87 16.58 0.88
C TYR A 360 -26.68 16.27 -0.62
N SER A 361 -27.47 15.37 -1.19
CA SER A 361 -27.55 15.07 -2.64
C SER A 361 -28.79 15.72 -3.24
#